data_AF-A0A8I1HYD7-F1
#
_entry.id   AF-A0A8I1HYD7-F1
#
_cell.length_a   1.000
_cell.length_b   1.000
_cell.length_c   1.000
_cell.angle_alpha   90.00
_cell.angle_beta   90.00
_cell.angle_gamma   90.00
#
_symmetry.space_group_name_H-M   'P 1'
#
loop_
_entity.id
_entity.type
_entity.pdbx_description
1 polymer ?
#
loop_
_entity_poly.entity_id
_entity_poly.type
_entity_poly.pdbx_seq_one_letter_code
_entity_poly.pdbx_strand_id
1 'polypeptide(L)' 'MYAYGAYYLDCAARQKAPLLTLDRRLKASAHDLMIKTMEV' A
#
# COMPACT_ATOMS: atom_id res chain seq x y z
N MET A 1 10.82 2.38 -5.67
CA MET A 1 10.00 1.44 -4.90
C MET A 1 10.70 0.11 -4.92
N TYR A 2 11.09 -0.47 -3.78
CA TYR A 2 11.64 -1.83 -3.78
C TYR A 2 10.58 -2.82 -4.29
N ALA A 3 10.98 -3.92 -4.93
CA ALA A 3 10.09 -4.89 -5.56
C ALA A 3 8.93 -5.36 -4.63
N TYR A 4 9.22 -5.46 -3.33
CA TYR A 4 8.22 -5.82 -2.31
C TYR A 4 7.09 -4.80 -2.14
N GLY A 5 7.38 -3.50 -2.19
CA GLY A 5 6.36 -2.46 -2.00
C GLY A 5 5.28 -2.49 -3.08
N ALA A 6 5.70 -2.69 -4.34
CA ALA A 6 4.78 -2.80 -5.46
C ALA A 6 3.91 -4.07 -5.36
N TYR A 7 4.48 -5.20 -4.92
CA TYR A 7 3.72 -6.44 -4.69
C TYR A 7 2.63 -6.27 -3.63
N TYR A 8 2.93 -5.60 -2.51
CA TYR A 8 1.92 -5.36 -1.48
C TYR A 8 0.80 -4.44 -1.96
N LEU A 9 1.12 -3.41 -2.75
CA LEU A 9 0.10 -2.55 -3.36
C LEU A 9 -0.80 -3.33 -4.31
N ASP A 10 -0.21 -4.15 -5.17
CA ASP A 10 -0.94 -4.98 -6.14
C ASP A 10 -1.88 -5.98 -5.42
N CYS A 11 -1.41 -6.58 -4.32
CA CYS A 11 -2.25 -7.41 -3.46
C CYS A 11 -3.39 -6.63 -2.79
N ALA A 12 -3.10 -5.46 -2.20
CA ALA A 12 -4.10 -4.63 -1.54
C ALA A 12 -5.17 -4.12 -2.52
N ALA A 13 -4.76 -3.72 -3.74
CA ALA A 13 -5.65 -3.32 -4.82
C ALA A 13 -6.57 -4.47 -5.27
N ARG A 14 -5.99 -5.64 -5.57
CA ARG A 14 -6.77 -6.81 -6.02
C ARG A 14 -7.77 -7.31 -4.98
N GLN A 15 -7.38 -7.27 -3.71
CA GLN A 15 -8.22 -7.76 -2.61
C GLN A 15 -9.15 -6.69 -2.02
N LYS A 16 -9.06 -5.43 -2.49
CA LYS A 16 -9.75 -4.26 -1.91
C LYS A 16 -9.53 -4.16 -0.40
N ALA A 17 -8.33 -4.53 0.04
CA ALA A 17 -7.94 -4.59 1.45
C ALA A 17 -7.09 -3.37 1.82
N PRO A 18 -7.13 -2.91 3.09
CA PRO A 18 -6.26 -1.84 3.52
C PRO A 18 -4.80 -2.30 3.60
N LEU A 19 -3.87 -1.42 3.26
CA LEU A 19 -2.43 -1.65 3.37
C LEU A 19 -1.93 -1.22 4.75
N LEU A 20 -1.44 -2.19 5.53
CA LEU A 20 -0.79 -1.95 6.81
C LEU A 20 0.68 -1.59 6.58
N THR A 21 1.08 -0.36 6.87
CA THR A 21 2.49 0.05 6.73
C THR A 21 2.82 1.34 7.46
N LEU A 22 4.04 1.40 8.00
CA LEU A 22 4.64 2.62 8.55
C LEU A 22 5.52 3.37 7.53
N ASP A 23 5.79 2.76 6.36
CA ASP A 23 6.63 3.36 5.32
C ASP A 23 5.90 4.53 4.65
N ARG A 24 6.46 5.74 4.80
CA ARG A 24 5.86 6.97 4.28
C ARG A 24 5.79 7.01 2.75
N ARG A 25 6.77 6.43 2.05
CA ARG A 25 6.78 6.40 0.58
C ARG A 25 5.73 5.43 0.06
N LEU A 26 5.59 4.28 0.71
CA LEU A 26 4.58 3.28 0.38
C LEU A 26 3.15 3.80 0.65
N LYS A 27 2.96 4.59 1.72
CA LYS A 27 1.68 5.28 1.98
C LYS A 27 1.30 6.26 0.90
N ALA A 28 2.26 7.06 0.41
CA ALA A 28 2.01 7.98 -0.70
C ALA A 28 1.55 7.22 -1.95
N SER A 29 2.24 6.13 -2.32
CA SER A 29 1.84 5.30 -3.45
C SER A 29 0.49 4.59 -3.24
N ALA A 30 0.17 4.16 -2.03
CA ALA A 30 -1.14 3.59 -1.70
C ALA A 30 -2.26 4.61 -1.84
N HIS A 31 -2.02 5.85 -1.40
CA HIS A 31 -2.96 6.96 -1.55
C HIS A 31 -3.22 7.29 -3.03
N ASP A 32 -2.18 7.35 -3.86
CA ASP A 32 -2.30 7.57 -5.31
C ASP A 32 -3.13 6.47 -6.00
N LEU A 33 -3.12 5.25 -5.45
CA LEU A 33 -3.89 4.10 -5.92
C LEU A 33 -5.25 3.95 -5.22
N MET A 34 -5.67 4.91 -4.41
CA MET A 34 -6.91 4.87 -3.61
C MET A 34 -7.02 3.65 -2.68
N ILE A 35 -5.88 3.10 -2.27
CA ILE A 35 -5.79 2.00 -1.30
C ILE A 35 -5.79 2.61 0.09
N LYS A 36 -6.75 2.20 0.93
CA LYS A 36 -6.82 2.62 2.33
C LYS A 36 -5.57 2.15 3.07
N THR A 37 -4.93 3.00 3.85
CA THR A 37 -3.77 2.62 4.69
C THR A 37 -4.14 2.54 6.16
N MET A 38 -3.49 1.66 6.92
CA MET A 38 -3.61 1.56 8.38
C MET A 38 -2.22 1.63 9.02
N GLU A 39 -2.14 2.29 10.17
CA GLU A 39 -0.94 2.41 11.01
C GLU A 39 -1.18 1.64 12.31
N VAL A 40 -0.13 0.99 12.84
CA VAL A 40 -0.09 0.39 14.19
C VAL A 40 0.96 1.09 15.01
#